data_AF-A0A6C2U0J1-F1
#
_entry.id   AF-A0A6C2U0J1-F1
#
_cell.length_a   1.000
_cell.length_b   1.000
_cell.length_c   1.000
_cell.angle_alpha   90.00
_cell.angle_beta   90.00
_cell.angle_gamma   90.00
#
_symmetry.space_group_name_H-M   'P 1'
#
loop_
_entity.id
_entity.type
_entity.pdbx_description
1 polymer ?
#
loop_
_entity_poly.entity_id
_entity_poly.type
_entity_poly.pdbx_seq_one_letter_code
_entity_poly.pdbx_strand_id
1 'polypeptide(L)'
;MKRNKDTKGRGEISETVDHSNSDMDEKLGDLDKVQQDVATVRDTLASLEFGGTSEGADAVEQSITDAENITVDVFDQQDGELDDMQSGSQEFQSELEDHSASDQSDLERVSEASGRLETDETVSELVKAKEAALRDIDFLMEQIERAQTARDESERTQEDYKQSVHSGGQ
;
A
#
# COMPACT_ATOMS: atom_id res chain seq x y z
N MET A 1 -7.83 25.87 26.13
CA MET A 1 -8.02 25.15 24.83
C MET A 1 -6.84 24.21 24.66
N LYS A 2 -7.09 22.90 24.63
CA LYS A 2 -6.07 21.89 24.36
C LYS A 2 -5.92 21.84 22.84
N ARG A 3 -4.85 22.40 22.28
CA ARG A 3 -4.50 22.18 20.87
C ARG A 3 -3.88 20.78 20.80
N ASN A 4 -4.45 19.87 20.02
CA ASN A 4 -3.77 18.60 19.74
C ASN A 4 -2.51 18.95 18.95
N LYS A 5 -1.36 18.56 19.49
CA LYS A 5 -0.05 18.78 18.87
C LYS A 5 0.30 17.70 17.84
N ASP A 6 -0.55 16.68 17.74
CA ASP A 6 -0.29 15.45 16.98
C ASP A 6 -1.20 15.32 15.73
N THR A 7 -1.95 16.36 15.35
CA THR A 7 -2.80 16.34 14.15
C THR A 7 -1.99 16.77 12.92
N LYS A 8 -1.92 15.89 11.91
CA LYS A 8 -1.32 16.18 10.60
C LYS A 8 -2.18 17.16 9.81
N GLY A 9 -1.56 17.99 8.98
CA GLY A 9 -2.28 18.88 8.05
C GLY A 9 -2.82 18.11 6.83
N ARG A 10 -3.88 18.60 6.18
CA ARG A 10 -4.44 17.97 4.96
C ARG A 10 -3.39 17.76 3.85
N GLY A 11 -2.46 18.71 3.71
CA GLY A 11 -1.35 18.59 2.76
C GLY A 11 -0.43 17.42 3.10
N GLU A 12 -0.02 17.31 4.37
CA GLU A 12 0.83 16.22 4.86
C GLU A 12 0.15 14.86 4.71
N ILE A 13 -1.16 14.77 4.96
CA ILE A 13 -1.95 13.55 4.77
C ILE A 13 -1.95 13.15 3.29
N SER A 14 -2.26 14.10 2.40
CA SER A 14 -2.32 13.84 0.95
C SER A 14 -0.96 13.40 0.43
N GLU A 15 0.11 14.08 0.83
CA GLU A 15 1.49 13.72 0.47
C GLU A 15 1.87 12.33 0.98
N THR A 16 1.44 11.96 2.19
CA THR A 16 1.71 10.63 2.76
C THR A 16 1.00 9.52 1.97
N VAL A 17 -0.29 9.70 1.63
CA VAL A 17 -1.05 8.74 0.81
C VAL A 17 -0.44 8.64 -0.59
N ASP A 18 -0.17 9.77 -1.24
CA ASP A 18 0.39 9.78 -2.58
C ASP A 18 1.76 9.13 -2.64
N HIS A 19 2.62 9.39 -1.64
CA HIS A 19 3.94 8.76 -1.55
C HIS A 19 3.84 7.26 -1.30
N SER A 20 3.01 6.84 -0.34
CA SER A 20 2.81 5.42 -0.05
C SER A 20 2.30 4.65 -1.27
N ASN A 21 1.34 5.22 -2.01
CA ASN A 21 0.81 4.60 -3.23
C ASN A 21 1.88 4.51 -4.32
N SER A 22 2.64 5.58 -4.54
CA SER A 22 3.72 5.60 -5.53
C SER A 22 4.82 4.58 -5.21
N ASP A 23 5.18 4.42 -3.93
CA ASP A 23 6.21 3.50 -3.49
C ASP A 23 5.76 2.04 -3.69
N MET A 24 4.49 1.72 -3.38
CA MET A 24 3.91 0.40 -3.66
C MET A 24 3.89 0.10 -5.17
N ASP A 25 3.50 1.07 -6.00
CA ASP A 25 3.49 0.92 -7.47
C ASP A 25 4.90 0.69 -8.03
N GLU A 26 5.90 1.44 -7.55
CA GLU A 26 7.30 1.24 -7.94
C GLU A 26 7.77 -0.17 -7.56
N LYS A 27 7.42 -0.61 -6.35
CA LYS A 27 7.80 -1.93 -5.84
C LYS A 27 7.16 -3.07 -6.61
N LEU A 28 5.89 -2.94 -7.01
CA LEU A 28 5.23 -3.88 -7.93
C LEU A 28 5.92 -3.96 -9.29
N GLY A 29 6.40 -2.83 -9.80
CA GLY A 29 7.18 -2.77 -11.03
C GLY A 29 8.52 -3.49 -10.93
N ASP A 30 9.12 -3.55 -9.76
CA ASP A 30 10.33 -4.34 -9.52
C ASP A 30 10.02 -5.84 -9.39
N LEU A 31 8.94 -6.21 -8.69
CA LEU A 31 8.48 -7.60 -8.62
C LEU A 31 8.15 -8.19 -9.99
N ASP A 32 7.51 -7.41 -10.88
CA ASP A 32 7.24 -7.82 -12.27
C ASP A 32 8.52 -8.16 -13.03
N LYS A 33 9.57 -7.32 -12.91
CA LYS A 33 10.86 -7.58 -13.56
C LYS A 33 11.50 -8.86 -13.04
N VAL A 34 11.53 -9.05 -11.72
CA VAL A 34 12.14 -10.25 -11.11
C VAL A 34 11.34 -11.51 -11.49
N GLN A 35 10.02 -11.42 -11.53
CA GLN A 35 9.15 -12.52 -12.00
C GLN A 35 9.45 -12.89 -13.46
N GLN A 36 9.65 -11.90 -14.34
CA GLN A 36 10.05 -12.13 -15.74
C GLN A 36 11.45 -12.73 -15.85
N ASP A 37 12.38 -12.35 -14.98
CA ASP A 37 13.72 -12.93 -14.91
C ASP A 37 13.67 -14.42 -14.54
N VAL A 38 12.85 -14.81 -13.55
CA VAL A 38 12.64 -16.23 -13.20
C VAL A 38 12.12 -17.02 -14.40
N ALA A 39 11.12 -16.49 -15.12
CA ALA A 39 10.59 -17.13 -16.32
C ALA A 39 11.66 -17.28 -17.41
N THR A 40 12.48 -16.25 -17.62
CA THR A 40 13.57 -16.26 -18.60
C THR A 40 14.64 -17.30 -18.27
N VAL A 41 14.99 -17.45 -17.00
CA VAL A 41 15.97 -18.47 -16.55
C VAL A 41 15.43 -19.88 -16.80
N ARG A 42 14.16 -20.14 -16.47
CA ARG A 42 13.50 -21.42 -16.73
C ARG A 42 13.41 -21.76 -18.21
N ASP A 43 13.00 -20.80 -19.03
CA ASP A 43 12.93 -20.96 -20.49
C ASP A 43 14.32 -21.22 -21.08
N THR A 44 15.34 -20.54 -20.56
CA THR A 44 16.73 -20.78 -20.96
C THR A 44 17.12 -22.22 -20.66
N LEU A 45 16.90 -22.70 -19.44
CA LEU A 45 17.20 -24.08 -19.06
C LEU A 45 16.48 -25.10 -19.98
N ALA A 46 15.18 -24.90 -20.19
CA ALA A 46 14.35 -25.78 -21.01
C ALA A 46 14.77 -25.82 -22.49
N SER A 47 15.41 -24.76 -22.99
CA SER A 47 15.87 -24.65 -24.38
C SER A 47 17.25 -25.29 -24.64
N LEU A 48 17.99 -25.68 -23.60
CA LEU A 48 19.33 -26.23 -23.75
C LEU A 48 19.31 -27.69 -24.22
N GLU A 49 20.09 -27.97 -25.26
CA GLU A 49 20.18 -29.31 -25.87
C GLU A 49 21.24 -30.22 -25.21
N PHE A 50 22.13 -29.66 -24.38
CA PHE A 50 23.18 -30.38 -23.65
C PHE A 50 24.08 -31.31 -24.50
N GLY A 51 24.42 -30.92 -25.73
CA GLY A 51 25.23 -31.75 -26.66
C GLY A 51 26.72 -31.92 -26.31
N GLY A 52 27.16 -31.48 -25.12
CA GLY A 52 28.54 -31.54 -24.65
C GLY A 52 28.91 -32.87 -23.97
N THR A 53 29.87 -32.82 -23.03
CA THR A 53 30.11 -33.95 -22.12
C THR A 53 29.06 -33.95 -21.01
N SER A 54 28.81 -35.11 -20.38
CA SER A 54 27.86 -35.20 -19.25
C SER A 54 28.24 -34.25 -18.13
N GLU A 55 29.52 -34.18 -17.76
CA GLU A 55 29.99 -33.31 -16.68
C GLU A 55 29.81 -31.82 -17.02
N GLY A 56 29.90 -31.46 -18.30
CA GLY A 56 29.65 -30.10 -18.76
C GLY A 56 28.18 -29.75 -18.78
N ALA A 57 27.32 -30.70 -19.16
CA ALA A 57 25.86 -30.55 -19.12
C ALA A 57 25.38 -30.35 -17.67
N ASP A 58 25.79 -31.23 -16.76
CA ASP A 58 25.44 -31.17 -15.33
C ASP A 58 25.89 -29.83 -14.71
N ALA A 59 27.10 -29.36 -15.06
CA ALA A 59 27.62 -28.09 -14.54
C ALA A 59 26.82 -26.87 -15.05
N VAL A 60 26.37 -26.89 -16.31
CA VAL A 60 25.55 -25.82 -16.89
C VAL A 60 24.15 -25.83 -16.28
N GLU A 61 23.51 -26.99 -16.20
CA GLU A 61 22.20 -27.16 -15.55
C GLU A 61 22.24 -26.65 -14.11
N GLN A 62 23.22 -27.10 -13.31
CA GLN A 62 23.37 -26.64 -11.93
C GLN A 62 23.55 -25.12 -11.84
N SER A 63 24.37 -24.53 -12.71
CA SER A 63 24.62 -23.07 -12.68
C SER A 63 23.37 -22.26 -13.00
N ILE A 64 22.50 -22.77 -13.88
CA ILE A 64 21.25 -22.09 -14.24
C ILE A 64 20.21 -22.27 -13.12
N THR A 65 20.12 -23.46 -12.52
CA THR A 65 19.29 -23.70 -11.33
C THR A 65 19.73 -22.81 -10.16
N ASP A 66 21.03 -22.64 -9.93
CA ASP A 66 21.55 -21.74 -8.91
C ASP A 66 21.18 -20.27 -9.21
N ALA A 67 21.22 -19.88 -10.49
CA ALA A 67 20.76 -18.55 -10.91
C ALA A 67 19.26 -18.35 -10.66
N GLU A 68 18.42 -19.35 -10.96
CA GLU A 68 17.00 -19.31 -10.65
C GLU A 68 16.76 -19.12 -9.15
N ASN A 69 17.42 -19.92 -8.32
CA ASN A 69 17.29 -19.83 -6.86
C ASN A 69 17.65 -18.44 -6.34
N ILE A 70 18.73 -17.83 -6.84
CA ILE A 70 19.11 -16.46 -6.46
C ILE A 70 18.02 -15.46 -6.88
N THR A 71 17.46 -15.60 -8.08
CA THR A 71 16.39 -14.70 -8.54
C THR A 71 15.11 -14.87 -7.71
N VAL A 72 14.76 -16.10 -7.33
CA VAL A 72 13.64 -16.38 -6.42
C VAL A 72 13.90 -15.77 -5.03
N ASP A 73 15.10 -15.92 -4.47
CA ASP A 73 15.45 -15.30 -3.18
C ASP A 73 15.34 -13.78 -3.23
N VAL A 74 15.73 -13.14 -4.34
CA VAL A 74 15.56 -11.70 -4.57
C VAL A 74 14.07 -11.33 -4.64
N PHE A 75 13.26 -12.14 -5.32
CA PHE A 75 11.82 -11.94 -5.37
C PHE A 75 11.23 -11.97 -3.96
N ASP A 76 11.53 -13.00 -3.17
CA ASP A 76 11.02 -13.17 -1.80
C ASP A 76 11.43 -12.03 -0.88
N GLN A 77 12.64 -11.49 -1.04
CA GLN A 77 13.06 -10.31 -0.30
C GLN A 77 12.24 -9.08 -0.68
N GLN A 78 12.09 -8.82 -1.97
CA GLN A 78 11.33 -7.66 -2.46
C GLN A 78 9.85 -7.76 -2.10
N ASP A 79 9.33 -8.98 -2.08
CA ASP A 79 7.98 -9.29 -1.68
C ASP A 79 7.72 -8.92 -0.21
N GLY A 80 8.62 -9.32 0.69
CA GLY A 80 8.52 -8.94 2.10
C GLY A 80 8.61 -7.42 2.33
N GLU A 81 9.42 -6.71 1.53
CA GLU A 81 9.49 -5.25 1.57
C GLU A 81 8.15 -4.59 1.14
N LEU A 82 7.41 -5.19 0.20
CA LEU A 82 6.08 -4.72 -0.19
C LEU A 82 5.04 -4.99 0.92
N ASP A 83 5.08 -6.15 1.56
CA ASP A 83 4.21 -6.48 2.71
C ASP A 83 4.38 -5.46 3.86
N ASP A 84 5.61 -5.03 4.13
CA ASP A 84 5.91 -4.00 5.13
C ASP A 84 5.31 -2.63 4.74
N MET A 85 5.36 -2.26 3.46
CA MET A 85 4.76 -1.01 2.95
C MET A 85 3.23 -1.03 3.05
N GLN A 86 2.59 -2.13 2.66
CA GLN A 86 1.15 -2.33 2.76
C GLN A 86 0.68 -2.26 4.23
N SER A 87 1.43 -2.87 5.13
CA SER A 87 1.18 -2.82 6.58
C SER A 87 1.26 -1.38 7.11
N GLY A 88 2.30 -0.63 6.72
CA GLY A 88 2.43 0.79 7.08
C GLY A 88 1.29 1.65 6.54
N SER A 89 0.83 1.37 5.31
CA SER A 89 -0.34 2.05 4.72
C SER A 89 -1.62 1.74 5.49
N GLN A 90 -1.82 0.49 5.92
CA GLN A 90 -2.96 0.09 6.77
C GLN A 90 -2.95 0.75 8.15
N GLU A 91 -1.77 0.85 8.79
CA GLU A 91 -1.63 1.58 10.05
C GLU A 91 -2.02 3.04 9.88
N PHE A 92 -1.54 3.70 8.83
CA PHE A 92 -1.88 5.09 8.54
C PHE A 92 -3.36 5.27 8.21
N GLN A 93 -3.96 4.36 7.45
CA GLN A 93 -5.41 4.33 7.21
C GLN A 93 -6.19 4.30 8.54
N SER A 94 -5.77 3.45 9.47
CA SER A 94 -6.39 3.34 10.79
C SER A 94 -6.31 4.64 11.59
N GLU A 95 -5.18 5.37 11.50
CA GLU A 95 -5.07 6.72 12.09
C GLU A 95 -6.11 7.68 11.49
N LEU A 96 -6.31 7.66 10.17
CA LEU A 96 -7.28 8.53 9.49
C LEU A 96 -8.72 8.19 9.87
N GLU A 97 -9.04 6.91 10.06
CA GLU A 97 -10.35 6.45 10.54
C GLU A 97 -10.64 6.97 11.95
N ASP A 98 -9.66 6.90 12.85
CA ASP A 98 -9.76 7.46 14.20
C ASP A 98 -9.96 8.99 14.19
N HIS A 99 -9.26 9.70 13.29
CA HIS A 99 -9.45 11.14 13.10
C HIS A 99 -10.87 11.47 12.61
N SER A 100 -11.36 10.74 11.61
CA SER A 100 -12.72 10.92 11.07
C SER A 100 -13.79 10.65 12.13
N ALA A 101 -13.62 9.60 12.94
CA ALA A 101 -14.52 9.30 14.05
C ALA A 101 -14.51 10.40 15.13
N SER A 102 -13.34 10.99 15.41
CA SER A 102 -13.22 12.14 16.32
C SER A 102 -13.98 13.36 15.79
N ASP A 103 -13.84 13.67 14.50
CA ASP A 103 -14.53 14.81 13.87
C ASP A 103 -16.05 14.62 13.84
N GLN A 104 -16.52 13.38 13.63
CA GLN A 104 -17.94 13.05 13.76
C GLN A 104 -18.46 13.30 15.18
N SER A 105 -17.70 12.90 16.21
CA SER A 105 -18.08 13.16 17.60
C SER A 105 -18.12 14.66 17.92
N ASP A 106 -17.16 15.43 17.40
CA ASP A 106 -17.14 16.89 17.59
C ASP A 106 -18.29 17.56 16.82
N LEU A 107 -18.64 17.09 15.62
CA LEU A 107 -19.80 17.53 14.87
C LEU A 107 -21.11 17.33 15.66
N GLU A 108 -21.29 16.17 16.30
CA GLU A 108 -22.44 15.89 17.16
C GLU A 108 -22.53 16.87 18.33
N ARG A 109 -21.41 17.14 19.02
CA ARG A 109 -21.34 18.08 20.15
C ARG A 109 -21.64 19.52 19.73
N VAL A 110 -21.06 19.96 18.61
CA VAL A 110 -21.33 21.28 18.02
C VAL A 110 -22.81 21.37 17.64
N SER A 111 -23.40 20.28 17.14
CA SER A 111 -24.82 20.23 16.81
C SER A 111 -25.71 20.34 18.03
N GLU A 112 -25.45 19.57 19.09
CA GLU A 112 -26.17 19.67 20.35
C GLU A 112 -26.07 21.09 20.94
N ALA A 113 -24.87 21.66 20.98
CA ALA A 113 -24.66 23.02 21.48
C ALA A 113 -25.45 24.04 20.67
N SER A 114 -25.42 23.96 19.33
CA SER A 114 -26.17 24.88 18.47
C SER A 114 -27.68 24.83 18.69
N GLY A 115 -28.25 23.65 18.99
CA GLY A 115 -29.68 23.51 19.26
C GLY A 115 -30.13 24.07 20.61
N ARG A 116 -29.18 24.34 21.52
CA ARG A 116 -29.44 24.87 22.87
C ARG A 116 -29.24 26.38 22.97
N LEU A 117 -28.71 27.02 21.92
CA LEU A 117 -28.41 28.44 21.89
C LEU A 117 -29.55 29.23 21.26
N GLU A 118 -29.90 30.35 21.86
CA GLU A 118 -30.94 31.27 21.38
C GLU A 118 -30.35 32.48 20.63
N THR A 119 -29.02 32.65 20.68
CA THR A 119 -28.33 33.76 20.01
C THR A 119 -27.97 33.38 18.58
N ASP A 120 -28.69 33.95 17.61
CA ASP A 120 -28.55 33.67 16.18
C ASP A 120 -27.11 33.88 15.68
N GLU A 121 -26.41 34.90 16.16
CA GLU A 121 -25.02 35.16 15.78
C GLU A 121 -24.09 34.00 16.20
N THR A 122 -24.29 33.46 17.41
CA THR A 122 -23.50 32.33 17.92
C THR A 122 -23.86 31.05 17.17
N VAL A 123 -25.15 30.83 16.88
CA VAL A 123 -25.61 29.69 16.07
C VAL A 123 -24.98 29.74 14.68
N SER A 124 -24.91 30.91 14.06
CA SER A 124 -24.28 31.09 12.74
C SER A 124 -22.79 30.73 12.75
N GLU A 125 -22.04 31.05 13.81
CA GLU A 125 -20.63 30.64 13.92
C GLU A 125 -20.49 29.13 14.13
N LEU A 126 -21.39 28.50 14.89
CA LEU A 126 -21.38 27.04 15.04
C LEU A 126 -21.73 26.32 13.74
N VAL A 127 -22.60 26.88 12.89
CA VAL A 127 -22.87 26.33 11.54
C VAL A 127 -21.57 26.29 10.72
N LYS A 128 -20.75 27.35 10.74
CA LYS A 128 -19.44 27.35 10.06
C LYS A 128 -18.50 26.27 10.61
N ALA A 129 -18.51 26.05 11.93
CA ALA A 129 -17.73 24.98 12.54
C ALA A 129 -18.21 23.59 12.08
N LYS A 130 -19.52 23.36 11.96
CA LYS A 130 -20.07 22.11 11.39
C LYS A 130 -19.64 21.90 9.94
N GLU A 131 -19.74 22.94 9.12
CA GLU A 131 -19.30 22.87 7.72
C GLU A 131 -17.81 22.57 7.60
N ALA A 132 -16.98 23.11 8.48
CA ALA A 132 -15.55 22.82 8.52
C ALA A 132 -15.29 21.35 8.89
N ALA A 133 -15.95 20.82 9.92
CA ALA A 133 -15.83 19.43 10.34
C ALA A 133 -16.32 18.45 9.25
N LEU A 134 -17.46 18.73 8.60
CA LEU A 134 -17.97 17.92 7.49
C LEU A 134 -16.96 17.85 6.33
N ARG A 135 -16.37 18.99 5.96
CA ARG A 135 -15.33 19.02 4.92
C ARG A 135 -14.05 18.28 5.32
N ASP A 136 -13.80 18.08 6.60
CA ASP A 136 -12.63 17.33 7.08
C ASP A 136 -12.92 15.83 7.04
N ILE A 137 -14.09 15.42 7.52
CA ILE A 137 -14.60 14.06 7.39
C ILE A 137 -14.58 13.61 5.93
N ASP A 138 -15.16 14.41 5.02
CA ASP A 138 -15.20 14.09 3.58
C ASP A 138 -13.78 13.91 3.02
N PHE A 139 -12.84 14.78 3.40
CA PHE A 139 -11.44 14.69 2.98
C PHE A 139 -10.77 13.42 3.52
N LEU A 140 -10.93 13.13 4.81
CA LEU A 140 -10.34 11.94 5.43
C LEU A 140 -10.89 10.65 4.81
N MET A 141 -12.19 10.59 4.56
CA MET A 141 -12.83 9.46 3.89
C MET A 141 -12.29 9.23 2.48
N GLU A 142 -12.09 10.30 1.70
CA GLU A 142 -11.46 10.20 0.38
C GLU A 142 -10.04 9.64 0.47
N GLN A 143 -9.23 10.11 1.43
CA GLN A 143 -7.86 9.62 1.58
C GLN A 143 -7.80 8.16 2.06
N ILE A 144 -8.72 7.75 2.94
CA ILE A 144 -8.88 6.36 3.38
C ILE A 144 -9.21 5.46 2.18
N GLU A 145 -10.18 5.85 1.35
CA GLU A 145 -10.58 5.07 0.17
C GLU A 145 -9.43 4.94 -0.84
N ARG A 146 -8.66 6.01 -1.06
CA ARG A 146 -7.49 6.01 -1.95
C ARG A 146 -6.39 5.08 -1.45
N ALA A 147 -6.06 5.13 -0.15
CA ALA A 147 -5.04 4.26 0.44
C ALA A 147 -5.48 2.79 0.40
N GLN A 148 -6.75 2.52 0.75
CA GLN A 148 -7.30 1.17 0.71
C GLN A 148 -7.30 0.59 -0.70
N THR A 149 -7.76 1.35 -1.70
CA THR A 149 -7.82 0.86 -3.09
C THR A 149 -6.44 0.48 -3.60
N ALA A 150 -5.44 1.33 -3.39
CA ALA A 150 -4.06 1.06 -3.81
C ALA A 150 -3.48 -0.17 -3.10
N ARG A 151 -3.72 -0.32 -1.78
CA ARG A 151 -3.29 -1.51 -1.03
C ARG A 151 -3.93 -2.78 -1.61
N ASP A 152 -5.26 -2.81 -1.75
CA ASP A 152 -6.00 -3.97 -2.23
C ASP A 152 -5.59 -4.36 -3.68
N GLU A 153 -5.30 -3.38 -4.54
CA GLU A 153 -4.75 -3.61 -5.89
C GLU A 153 -3.33 -4.19 -5.86
N SER A 154 -2.48 -3.67 -4.95
CA SER A 154 -1.11 -4.17 -4.78
C SER A 154 -1.07 -5.60 -4.25
N GLU A 155 -1.85 -5.93 -3.22
CA GLU A 155 -1.94 -7.27 -2.63
C GLU A 155 -2.35 -8.30 -3.69
N ARG A 156 -3.34 -7.95 -4.52
CA ARG A 156 -3.80 -8.81 -5.61
C ARG A 156 -2.71 -9.07 -6.64
N THR A 157 -2.03 -8.01 -7.08
CA THR A 157 -0.99 -8.10 -8.12
C THR A 157 0.22 -8.88 -7.61
N GLN A 158 0.61 -8.63 -6.37
CA GLN A 158 1.67 -9.34 -5.67
C GLN A 158 1.37 -10.85 -5.56
N GLU A 159 0.15 -11.23 -5.20
CA GLU A 159 -0.26 -12.63 -5.11
C GLU A 159 -0.20 -13.33 -6.49
N ASP A 160 -0.58 -12.64 -7.56
CA ASP A 160 -0.45 -13.17 -8.93
C ASP A 160 1.04 -13.43 -9.28
N TYR A 161 1.95 -12.53 -8.89
CA TYR A 161 3.40 -12.72 -9.08
C TYR A 161 3.96 -13.86 -8.24
N LYS A 162 3.59 -13.96 -6.95
CA LYS A 162 3.96 -15.08 -6.06
C LYS A 162 3.62 -16.43 -6.69
N GLN A 163 2.39 -16.55 -7.19
CA GLN A 163 1.93 -17.78 -7.84
C GLN A 163 2.77 -18.09 -9.08
N SER A 164 3.09 -17.10 -9.90
CA SER A 164 3.93 -17.31 -11.09
C SER A 164 5.36 -17.74 -10.74
N VAL A 165 5.97 -17.14 -9.71
CA VAL A 165 7.35 -17.45 -9.32
C VAL A 165 7.43 -18.84 -8.71
N HIS A 166 6.53 -19.19 -7.79
CA HIS A 166 6.62 -20.45 -7.05
C HIS A 166 5.94 -21.66 -7.71
N SER A 167 5.10 -21.47 -8.74
CA SER A 167 4.43 -22.59 -9.44
C SER A 167 5.34 -23.41 -10.36
N GLY A 168 6.53 -22.91 -10.71
CA GLY A 168 7.48 -23.61 -11.60
C GLY A 168 8.48 -24.54 -10.89
N GLY A 169 8.44 -24.64 -9.56
CA GLY A 169 9.30 -25.54 -8.79
C GLY A 169 8.69 -26.94 -8.63
N GLN A 170 8.70 -27.76 -9.69
CA GLN A 170 8.43 -29.21 -9.60
C GLN A 170 9.33 -30.03 -10.51
#